data_AF-A0A0F8Z4C3-F1
#
_entry.id   AF-A0A0F8Z4C3-F1
#
_cell.length_a   1.000
_cell.length_b   1.000
_cell.length_c   1.000
_cell.angle_alpha   90.00
_cell.angle_beta   90.00
_cell.angle_gamma   90.00
#
_symmetry.space_group_name_H-M   'P 1'
#
loop_
_entity.id
_entity.type
_entity.pdbx_description
1 polymer ?
#
loop_
_entity_poly.entity_id
_entity_poly.type
_entity_poly.pdbx_seq_one_letter_code
_entity_poly.pdbx_strand_id
1 'polypeptide(L)'
;QPLPDGSIAFTTHPGQLYLVRPQTAGPAKVIPMGWMHPRGPAYIGSMFRDATGRYLMSVARNGSTRPYEWVTYDLKTRSATTAPFDVHDPVGLLLERDSLYGSAVVDDAGNCYVVGRHYVGRGRGYRPIVLKVTPRKTGK
;
A
#
# COMPACT_ATOMS: atom_id res chain seq x y z
N GLN A 1 2.34 -5.94 7.95
CA GLN A 1 0.90 -6.14 8.13
C GLN A 1 0.63 -7.49 8.77
N PRO A 2 0.23 -7.54 10.04
CA PRO A 2 -0.21 -8.77 10.70
C PRO A 2 -1.52 -9.28 10.07
N LEU A 3 -1.62 -10.58 9.84
CA LEU A 3 -2.78 -11.27 9.28
C LEU A 3 -3.52 -12.07 10.37
N PRO A 4 -4.81 -12.42 10.16
CA PRO A 4 -5.61 -13.15 11.15
C PRO A 4 -5.06 -14.53 11.53
N ASP A 5 -4.28 -15.16 10.65
CA ASP A 5 -3.63 -16.45 10.90
C ASP A 5 -2.31 -16.33 11.69
N GLY A 6 -1.98 -15.13 12.18
CA GLY A 6 -0.76 -14.84 12.93
C GLY A 6 0.47 -14.63 12.03
N SER A 7 0.34 -14.74 10.71
CA SER A 7 1.43 -14.41 9.79
C SER A 7 1.60 -12.90 9.61
N ILE A 8 2.74 -12.48 9.07
CA ILE A 8 3.07 -11.07 8.84
C ILE A 8 3.49 -10.89 7.39
N ALA A 9 2.75 -10.08 6.64
CA ALA A 9 3.16 -9.63 5.31
C ALA A 9 3.99 -8.34 5.40
N PHE A 10 5.04 -8.21 4.59
CA PHE A 10 5.79 -6.96 4.48
C PHE A 10 6.41 -6.80 3.10
N THR A 11 6.68 -5.56 2.72
CA THR A 11 7.42 -5.22 1.49
C THR A 11 8.75 -4.58 1.81
N THR A 12 9.74 -4.79 0.95
CA THR A 12 10.96 -3.99 0.94
C THR A 12 10.76 -2.70 0.15
N HIS A 13 11.70 -1.76 0.22
CA HIS A 13 11.62 -0.46 -0.48
C HIS A 13 11.36 -0.54 -2.01
N PRO A 14 11.86 -1.53 -2.78
CA PRO A 14 11.54 -1.70 -4.20
C PRO A 14 10.24 -2.49 -4.44
N GLY A 15 9.48 -2.82 -3.39
CA GLY A 15 8.16 -3.44 -3.48
C GLY A 15 8.16 -4.97 -3.54
N GLN A 16 9.27 -5.65 -3.21
CA GLN A 16 9.28 -7.11 -3.08
C GLN A 16 8.47 -7.51 -1.86
N LEU A 17 7.47 -8.39 -2.04
CA LEU A 17 6.56 -8.86 -1.01
C LEU A 17 7.07 -10.17 -0.39
N TYR A 18 6.99 -10.23 0.94
CA TYR A 18 7.32 -11.39 1.74
C TYR A 18 6.20 -11.70 2.73
N LEU A 19 6.08 -12.97 3.09
CA LEU A 19 5.21 -13.46 4.14
C LEU A 19 6.03 -14.20 5.19
N VAL A 20 5.98 -13.75 6.44
CA VAL A 20 6.54 -14.44 7.59
C VAL A 20 5.45 -15.31 8.19
N ARG A 21 5.66 -16.63 8.21
CA ARG A 21 4.73 -17.58 8.84
C ARG A 21 5.32 -18.13 10.14
N PRO A 22 4.63 -18.01 11.28
CA PRO A 22 5.05 -18.65 12.50
C PRO A 22 5.04 -20.17 12.33
N GLN A 23 5.91 -20.85 13.08
CA GLN A 23 5.97 -22.31 13.14
C GLN A 23 5.76 -22.74 14.60
N THR A 24 5.16 -23.91 14.81
CA THR A 24 4.93 -24.47 16.16
C THR A 24 6.24 -24.76 16.89
N ALA A 25 7.30 -25.08 16.16
CA ALA A 25 8.64 -25.25 16.66
C ALA A 25 9.66 -24.65 15.68
N GLY A 26 10.71 -24.02 16.23
CA GLY A 26 11.79 -23.41 15.45
C GLY A 26 11.49 -21.98 14.97
N PRO A 27 12.40 -21.39 14.17
CA PRO A 27 12.25 -20.04 13.65
C PRO A 27 11.07 -19.91 12.68
N ALA A 28 10.55 -18.70 12.52
CA ALA A 28 9.51 -18.43 11.54
C ALA A 28 10.02 -18.59 10.10
N LYS A 29 9.17 -19.06 9.19
CA LYS A 29 9.50 -19.21 7.77
C LYS A 29 9.25 -17.90 7.03
N VAL A 30 10.25 -17.40 6.31
CA VAL A 30 10.13 -16.25 5.40
C VAL A 30 9.88 -16.75 3.97
N ILE A 31 8.75 -16.38 3.39
CA ILE A 31 8.30 -16.86 2.09
C ILE A 31 8.30 -15.68 1.09
N PRO A 32 9.07 -15.74 0.00
CA PRO A 32 8.98 -14.74 -1.05
C PRO A 32 7.66 -14.90 -1.81
N MET A 33 6.94 -13.79 -1.97
CA MET A 33 5.65 -13.75 -2.66
C MET A 33 5.74 -13.07 -4.03
N GLY A 34 6.92 -12.61 -4.43
CA GLY A 34 7.14 -11.86 -5.68
C GLY A 34 6.96 -10.36 -5.49
N TRP A 35 6.62 -9.66 -6.56
CA TRP A 35 6.39 -8.22 -6.52
C TRP A 35 4.97 -7.91 -6.07
N MET A 36 4.81 -6.91 -5.18
CA MET A 36 3.49 -6.41 -4.80
C MET A 36 2.76 -5.80 -6.00
N HIS A 37 3.49 -5.11 -6.87
CA HIS A 37 2.95 -4.46 -8.06
C HIS A 37 3.05 -5.40 -9.28
N PRO A 38 2.01 -5.55 -10.13
CA PRO A 38 1.99 -6.56 -11.20
C PRO A 38 3.00 -6.32 -12.32
N ARG A 39 3.45 -5.08 -12.52
CA ARG A 39 4.50 -4.70 -13.47
C ARG A 39 5.94 -4.85 -12.95
N GLY A 40 6.14 -5.44 -11.77
CA GLY A 40 7.47 -5.61 -11.17
C GLY A 40 7.82 -4.55 -10.11
N PRO A 41 9.10 -4.17 -9.96
CA PRO A 41 9.55 -3.24 -8.92
C PRO A 41 8.80 -1.92 -8.93
N ALA A 42 8.34 -1.49 -7.77
CA ALA A 42 7.66 -0.22 -7.56
C ALA A 42 7.86 0.24 -6.13
N TYR A 43 7.89 1.54 -5.89
CA TYR A 43 7.93 2.06 -4.54
C TYR A 43 6.60 1.76 -3.84
N ILE A 44 6.67 1.05 -2.71
CA ILE A 44 5.56 0.66 -1.86
C ILE A 44 5.77 1.27 -0.47
N GLY A 45 5.11 2.40 -0.20
CA GLY A 45 5.24 3.10 1.08
C GLY A 45 4.21 2.65 2.11
N SER A 46 3.07 2.13 1.69
CA SER A 46 1.95 1.76 2.56
C SER A 46 1.63 0.28 2.43
N MET A 47 0.94 -0.28 3.42
CA MET A 47 0.37 -1.60 3.26
C MET A 47 -0.85 -1.70 4.17
N PHE A 48 -1.93 -2.27 3.67
CA PHE A 48 -3.17 -2.52 4.38
C PHE A 48 -3.61 -3.96 4.12
N ARG A 49 -4.54 -4.47 4.91
CA ARG A 49 -5.18 -5.76 4.66
C ARG A 49 -6.69 -5.62 4.74
N ASP A 50 -7.41 -6.50 4.06
CA ASP A 50 -8.83 -6.65 4.30
C ASP A 50 -9.11 -7.42 5.60
N ALA A 51 -10.39 -7.49 5.98
CA ALA A 51 -10.81 -8.17 7.20
C ALA A 51 -10.44 -9.66 7.19
N THR A 52 -10.50 -10.31 6.01
CA THR A 52 -10.18 -11.74 5.86
C THR A 52 -8.68 -12.03 5.91
N GLY A 53 -7.84 -11.01 5.65
CA GLY A 53 -6.40 -11.17 5.49
C GLY A 53 -6.00 -11.83 4.17
N ARG A 54 -6.93 -12.02 3.23
CA ARG A 54 -6.63 -12.55 1.88
C ARG A 54 -6.00 -11.48 1.00
N TYR A 55 -6.50 -10.25 1.09
CA TYR A 55 -6.10 -9.18 0.20
C TYR A 55 -5.20 -8.20 0.94
N LEU A 56 -4.03 -7.94 0.34
CA LEU A 56 -3.18 -6.83 0.73
C LEU A 56 -3.43 -5.66 -0.20
N MET A 57 -3.47 -4.45 0.34
CA MET A 57 -3.65 -3.25 -0.46
C MET A 57 -2.52 -2.26 -0.19
N SER A 58 -2.17 -1.46 -1.19
CA SER A 58 -1.12 -0.46 -1.06
C SER A 58 -1.28 0.65 -2.08
N VAL A 59 -0.79 1.83 -1.74
CA VAL A 59 -0.44 2.86 -2.72
C VAL A 59 0.96 2.60 -3.25
N ALA A 60 1.09 2.45 -4.57
CA ALA A 60 2.34 2.19 -5.26
C ALA A 60 2.71 3.34 -6.19
N ARG A 61 4.02 3.52 -6.41
CA ARG A 61 4.54 4.43 -7.42
C ARG A 61 5.60 3.77 -8.27
N ASN A 62 5.33 3.64 -9.56
CA ASN A 62 6.26 3.07 -10.53
C ASN A 62 7.04 4.19 -11.24
N GLY A 63 8.02 4.79 -10.54
CA GLY A 63 8.85 5.87 -11.06
C GLY A 63 8.41 7.28 -10.66
N SER A 64 9.34 8.23 -10.70
CA SER A 64 9.15 9.59 -10.16
C SER A 64 8.22 10.49 -10.97
N THR A 65 7.81 10.10 -12.18
CA THR A 65 6.90 10.89 -13.02
C THR A 65 5.54 10.24 -13.23
N ARG A 66 5.35 9.01 -12.76
CA ARG A 66 4.09 8.29 -12.90
C ARG A 66 3.13 8.60 -11.76
N PRO A 67 1.82 8.61 -12.03
CA PRO A 67 0.81 8.75 -10.98
C PRO A 67 0.90 7.57 -10.00
N TYR A 68 0.40 7.81 -8.80
CA TYR A 68 0.20 6.76 -7.82
C TYR A 68 -0.90 5.80 -8.29
N GLU A 69 -0.74 4.52 -7.94
CA GLU A 69 -1.70 3.46 -8.23
C GLU A 69 -2.15 2.80 -6.92
N TRP A 70 -3.42 2.49 -6.82
CA TRP A 70 -3.93 1.58 -5.79
C TRP A 70 -3.69 0.15 -6.26
N VAL A 71 -2.94 -0.62 -5.49
CA VAL A 71 -2.61 -2.01 -5.77
C VAL A 71 -3.34 -2.90 -4.80
N THR A 72 -4.01 -3.93 -5.34
CA THR A 72 -4.61 -5.01 -4.54
C THR A 72 -3.91 -6.31 -4.90
N TYR A 73 -3.29 -6.97 -3.93
CA TYR A 73 -2.61 -8.26 -4.08
C TYR A 73 -3.44 -9.36 -3.38
N ASP A 74 -3.76 -10.43 -4.09
CA ASP A 74 -4.45 -11.61 -3.55
C ASP A 74 -3.41 -12.66 -3.11
N LEU A 75 -3.30 -12.88 -1.80
CA LEU A 75 -2.36 -13.85 -1.23
C LEU A 75 -2.65 -15.29 -1.64
N LYS A 76 -3.91 -15.61 -2.01
CA LYS A 76 -4.31 -16.94 -2.44
C LYS A 76 -3.80 -17.25 -3.85
N THR A 77 -4.03 -16.34 -4.79
CA THR A 77 -3.66 -16.52 -6.21
C THR A 77 -2.27 -16.00 -6.55
N ARG A 78 -1.65 -15.24 -5.63
CA ARG A 78 -0.36 -14.56 -5.82
C ARG A 78 -0.35 -13.62 -7.03
N SER A 79 -1.47 -12.94 -7.22
CA SER A 79 -1.66 -11.99 -8.32
C SER A 79 -2.05 -10.62 -7.77
N ALA A 80 -1.76 -9.58 -8.55
CA ALA A 80 -2.09 -8.22 -8.20
C ALA A 80 -2.85 -7.53 -9.33
N THR A 81 -3.76 -6.63 -8.95
CA THR A 81 -4.44 -5.70 -9.84
C THR A 81 -4.14 -4.27 -9.43
N THR A 82 -4.29 -3.33 -10.36
CA THR A 82 -4.14 -1.91 -10.08
C THR A 82 -5.40 -1.13 -10.47
N ALA A 83 -5.60 -0.01 -9.78
CA ALA A 83 -6.57 1.02 -10.12
C ALA A 83 -5.91 2.40 -9.96
N PRO A 84 -6.40 3.45 -10.64
CA PRO A 84 -5.96 4.82 -10.38
C PRO A 84 -6.11 5.20 -8.91
N PHE A 85 -5.13 5.94 -8.37
CA PHE A 85 -5.20 6.52 -7.03
C PHE A 85 -5.46 8.03 -7.13
N ASP A 86 -6.73 8.38 -7.28
CA ASP A 86 -7.17 9.77 -7.46
C ASP A 86 -7.55 10.41 -6.12
N VAL A 87 -7.23 11.70 -5.96
CA VAL A 87 -7.65 12.49 -4.81
C VAL A 87 -8.81 13.38 -5.21
N HIS A 88 -9.94 13.22 -4.53
CA HIS A 88 -11.16 13.96 -4.84
C HIS A 88 -11.38 15.20 -3.95
N ASP A 89 -10.73 15.26 -2.79
CA ASP A 89 -10.82 16.38 -1.85
C ASP A 89 -9.46 16.62 -1.18
N PRO A 90 -8.90 17.85 -1.21
CA PRO A 90 -9.41 19.01 -1.94
C PRO A 90 -9.33 18.81 -3.46
N VAL A 91 -10.33 19.35 -4.16
CA VAL A 91 -10.38 19.35 -5.63
C VAL A 91 -9.11 19.98 -6.20
N GLY A 92 -8.47 19.31 -7.15
CA GLY A 92 -7.26 19.80 -7.83
C GLY A 92 -5.94 19.47 -7.13
N LEU A 93 -5.94 18.68 -6.05
CA LEU A 93 -4.71 18.19 -5.45
C LEU A 93 -4.00 17.18 -6.38
N LEU A 94 -2.86 17.58 -6.95
CA LEU A 94 -2.01 16.72 -7.78
C LEU A 94 -0.85 16.14 -6.96
N LEU A 95 -0.65 14.83 -7.04
CA LEU A 95 0.38 14.11 -6.27
C LEU A 95 1.71 13.90 -7.01
N GLU A 96 1.91 14.51 -8.18
CA GLU A 96 3.05 14.25 -9.06
C GLU A 96 4.41 14.53 -8.41
N ARG A 97 4.51 15.55 -7.56
CA ARG A 97 5.76 15.93 -6.86
C ARG A 97 5.76 15.53 -5.39
N ASP A 98 4.73 14.80 -4.98
CA ASP A 98 4.51 14.44 -3.60
C ASP A 98 5.26 13.15 -3.27
N SER A 99 5.51 12.92 -1.99
CA SER A 99 6.09 11.67 -1.52
C SER A 99 5.19 11.11 -0.43
N LEU A 100 4.55 9.98 -0.72
CA LEU A 100 3.74 9.25 0.24
C LEU A 100 4.61 8.22 0.94
N TYR A 101 4.87 8.40 2.23
CA TYR A 101 5.70 7.49 3.03
C TYR A 101 4.91 6.33 3.63
N GLY A 102 3.59 6.42 3.50
CA GLY A 102 2.62 5.38 3.78
C GLY A 102 2.39 5.09 5.26
N SER A 103 1.41 4.22 5.50
CA SER A 103 0.86 3.87 6.80
C SER A 103 0.44 2.41 6.79
N ALA A 104 0.08 1.94 7.97
CA ALA A 104 -0.47 0.63 8.24
C ALA A 104 -1.89 0.68 8.86
N VAL A 105 -2.48 1.87 8.96
CA VAL A 105 -3.68 2.13 9.77
C VAL A 105 -4.95 2.02 8.94
N VAL A 106 -5.91 1.29 9.50
CA VAL A 106 -7.28 1.14 9.00
C VAL A 106 -8.24 1.50 10.14
N ASP A 107 -9.29 2.27 9.86
CA ASP A 107 -10.35 2.55 10.85
C ASP A 107 -11.46 1.49 10.83
N ASP A 108 -12.40 1.57 11.79
CA ASP A 108 -13.50 0.60 11.93
C ASP A 108 -14.46 0.58 10.73
N ALA A 109 -14.45 1.64 9.90
CA ALA A 109 -15.22 1.70 8.66
C ALA A 109 -14.46 1.12 7.45
N GLY A 110 -13.21 0.65 7.65
CA GLY A 110 -12.35 0.10 6.62
C GLY A 110 -11.59 1.14 5.81
N ASN A 111 -11.57 2.41 6.24
CA ASN A 111 -10.80 3.43 5.54
C ASN A 111 -9.33 3.29 5.89
N CYS A 112 -8.49 3.43 4.87
CA CYS A 112 -7.05 3.37 4.98
C CYS A 112 -6.48 4.79 5.03
N TYR A 113 -5.45 5.03 5.83
CA TYR A 113 -4.84 6.36 5.92
C TYR A 113 -3.48 6.35 5.25
N VAL A 114 -3.19 7.27 4.35
CA VAL A 114 -1.88 7.35 3.67
C VAL A 114 -1.24 8.69 4.01
N VAL A 115 -0.03 8.66 4.54
CA VAL A 115 0.68 9.88 4.96
C VAL A 115 1.82 10.18 4.01
N GLY A 116 2.15 11.47 3.91
CA GLY A 116 3.19 11.94 3.02
C GLY A 116 3.52 13.40 3.20
N ARG A 117 4.19 13.92 2.19
CA ARG A 117 4.47 15.35 2.05
C ARG A 117 3.98 15.84 0.69
N HIS A 118 3.29 16.98 0.72
CA HIS A 118 2.78 17.67 -0.44
C HIS A 118 3.67 18.84 -0.84
N TYR A 119 3.99 18.94 -2.11
CA TYR A 119 4.81 20.01 -2.66
C TYR A 119 4.01 21.31 -2.78
N VAL A 120 4.40 22.36 -2.06
CA VAL A 120 3.69 23.66 -2.02
C VAL A 120 4.29 24.74 -2.93
N GLY A 121 5.24 24.35 -3.79
CA GLY A 121 5.89 25.22 -4.76
C GLY A 121 7.36 25.50 -4.47
N ARG A 122 8.06 26.01 -5.48
CA ARG A 122 9.50 26.33 -5.42
C ARG A 122 9.74 27.41 -4.36
N GLY A 123 10.71 27.18 -3.47
CA GLY A 123 11.01 28.10 -2.37
C GLY A 123 10.09 28.00 -1.15
N ARG A 124 8.94 27.31 -1.26
CA ARG A 124 8.01 27.06 -0.14
C ARG A 124 8.13 25.65 0.46
N GLY A 125 8.79 24.74 -0.24
CA GLY A 125 9.12 23.41 0.27
C GLY A 125 7.94 22.44 0.24
N TYR A 126 7.73 21.73 1.35
CA TYR A 126 6.73 20.69 1.50
C TYR A 126 5.91 20.88 2.78
N ARG A 127 4.64 20.49 2.75
CA ARG A 127 3.78 20.37 3.95
C ARG A 127 3.39 18.91 4.20
N PRO A 128 3.21 18.47 5.45
CA PRO A 128 2.66 17.14 5.71
C PRO A 128 1.24 17.01 5.15
N ILE A 129 0.90 15.82 4.68
CA ILE A 129 -0.45 15.46 4.26
C ILE A 129 -0.85 14.10 4.83
N VAL A 130 -2.13 13.96 5.13
CA VAL A 130 -2.80 12.71 5.47
C VAL A 130 -3.99 12.56 4.53
N LEU A 131 -4.02 11.47 3.78
CA LEU A 131 -5.09 11.14 2.85
C LEU A 131 -5.94 10.02 3.45
N LYS A 132 -7.24 10.25 3.56
CA LYS A 132 -8.20 9.19 3.86
C LYS A 132 -8.58 8.50 2.56
N VAL A 133 -8.26 7.23 2.46
CA VAL A 133 -8.58 6.38 1.32
C VAL A 133 -9.79 5.52 1.69
N THR A 134 -10.80 5.53 0.84
CA THR A 134 -11.96 4.63 0.96
C THR A 134 -11.81 3.55 -0.11
N PRO A 135 -11.26 2.37 0.21
CA PRO A 135 -11.10 1.32 -0.78
C PRO A 135 -12.48 0.91 -1.32
N ARG A 136 -12.56 0.64 -2.63
CA ARG A 136 -13.76 0.04 -3.18
C ARG A 136 -13.99 -1.29 -2.46
N LYS A 137 -15.14 -1.42 -1.79
CA LYS A 137 -15.55 -2.70 -1.22
C LYS A 137 -15.69 -3.68 -2.38
N THR A 138 -14.88 -4.73 -2.41
CA THR A 138 -15.10 -5.86 -3.30
C THR A 138 -16.48 -6.42 -2.95
N GLY A 139 -17.40 -6.43 -3.93
CA GLY A 139 -18.76 -6.90 -3.74
C GLY A 139 -18.78 -8.31 -3.17
N LYS A 140 -19.74 -8.57 -2.27
CA LYS A 140 -20.03 -9.91 -1.73
C LYS A 140 -20.33 -10.90 -2.85
#